data_AF-A0A9E3R182-F1
#
_entry.id   AF-A0A9E3R182-F1
#
_cell.length_a   1.000
_cell.length_b   1.000
_cell.length_c   1.000
_cell.angle_alpha   90.00
_cell.angle_beta   90.00
_cell.angle_gamma   90.00
#
_symmetry.space_group_name_H-M   'P 1'
#
loop_
_entity.id
_entity.type
_entity.pdbx_description
1 polymer ?
#
loop_
_entity_poly.entity_id
_entity_poly.type
_entity_poly.pdbx_seq_one_letter_code
_entity_poly.pdbx_strand_id
1 'polypeptide(L)'
;MPSRPTTAVAPAHSPAWMVQVWISWVLAFGSMLFAIWLIQGDLWMKGFLFIGLVFTVGSTFSLSKTLRDLHESERVVARVDEARLEQLLAQHDPLKPAI
;
A
#
# COMPACT_ATOMS: atom_id res chain seq x y z
N MET A 1 -0.64 0.99 37.20
CA MET A 1 -0.45 0.21 35.96
C MET A 1 -0.71 1.13 34.78
N PRO A 2 0.28 1.48 33.96
CA PRO A 2 0.03 2.24 32.72
C PRO A 2 -0.72 1.34 31.72
N SER A 3 -1.80 1.86 31.15
CA SER A 3 -2.65 1.18 30.17
C SER A 3 -1.90 0.90 28.87
N ARG A 4 -1.85 -0.37 28.46
CA ARG A 4 -1.25 -0.82 27.20
C ARG A 4 -1.84 -0.04 26.01
N PRO A 5 -1.02 0.51 25.09
CA PRO A 5 -1.53 1.03 23.84
C PRO A 5 -2.09 -0.15 23.03
N THR A 6 -3.41 -0.23 22.95
CA THR A 6 -4.10 -1.14 22.03
C THR A 6 -3.69 -0.77 20.62
N THR A 7 -2.94 -1.65 19.97
CA THR A 7 -2.50 -1.49 18.58
C THR A 7 -3.74 -1.40 17.70
N ALA A 8 -4.15 -0.19 17.33
CA ALA A 8 -5.29 0.00 16.45
C ALA A 8 -4.98 -0.70 15.11
N VAL A 9 -5.71 -1.77 14.83
CA VAL A 9 -5.73 -2.41 13.51
C VAL A 9 -6.17 -1.33 12.54
N ALA A 10 -5.40 -1.13 11.45
CA ALA A 10 -5.76 -0.11 10.47
C ALA A 10 -7.20 -0.38 9.99
N PRO A 11 -8.08 0.63 9.94
CA PRO A 11 -9.47 0.40 9.57
C PRO A 11 -9.53 -0.15 8.16
N ALA A 12 -10.21 -1.30 8.00
CA ALA A 12 -10.47 -1.86 6.68
C ALA A 12 -11.38 -0.91 5.89
N HIS A 13 -11.13 -0.79 4.59
CA HIS A 13 -11.98 0.02 3.71
C HIS A 13 -13.41 -0.55 3.64
N SER A 14 -14.40 0.32 3.49
CA SER A 14 -15.79 -0.12 3.34
C SER A 14 -15.99 -0.87 2.01
N PRO A 15 -16.92 -1.86 1.96
CA PRO A 15 -17.22 -2.58 0.73
C PRO A 15 -17.65 -1.66 -0.43
N ALA A 16 -18.39 -0.60 -0.12
CA ALA A 16 -18.81 0.40 -1.11
C ALA A 16 -17.61 1.11 -1.77
N TRP A 17 -16.58 1.46 -0.97
CA TRP A 17 -15.36 2.06 -1.49
C TRP A 17 -14.60 1.10 -2.40
N MET A 18 -14.50 -0.18 -2.02
CA MET A 18 -13.86 -1.19 -2.86
C MET A 18 -14.55 -1.32 -4.22
N VAL A 19 -15.88 -1.35 -4.25
CA VAL A 19 -16.65 -1.39 -5.50
C VAL A 19 -16.39 -0.15 -6.35
N GLN A 20 -16.40 1.04 -5.76
CA GLN A 20 -16.11 2.29 -6.48
C GLN A 20 -14.72 2.26 -7.13
N VAL A 21 -13.69 1.85 -6.39
CA VAL A 21 -12.31 1.78 -6.90
C VAL A 21 -12.23 0.84 -8.11
N TRP A 22 -12.88 -0.32 -8.05
CA TRP A 22 -12.93 -1.26 -9.16
C TRP A 22 -13.65 -0.67 -10.38
N ILE A 23 -14.80 -0.03 -10.18
CA ILE A 23 -15.56 0.62 -11.26
C ILE A 23 -14.72 1.70 -11.92
N SER A 24 -14.09 2.59 -11.14
CA SER A 24 -13.25 3.66 -11.66
C SER A 24 -12.05 3.12 -12.46
N TRP A 25 -11.40 2.06 -11.97
CA TRP A 25 -10.29 1.45 -12.69
C TRP A 25 -10.72 0.82 -14.01
N VAL A 26 -11.83 0.07 -14.02
CA VAL A 26 -12.39 -0.54 -15.24
C VAL A 26 -12.81 0.51 -16.25
N LEU A 27 -13.46 1.59 -15.82
CA LEU A 27 -13.85 2.69 -16.70
C LEU A 27 -12.64 3.42 -17.28
N ALA A 28 -11.61 3.69 -16.48
CA ALA A 28 -10.40 4.36 -16.95
C ALA A 28 -9.62 3.48 -17.95
N PHE A 29 -9.39 2.21 -17.61
CA PHE A 29 -8.67 1.28 -18.48
C PHE A 29 -9.47 0.96 -19.76
N GLY A 30 -10.77 0.71 -19.61
CA GLY A 30 -11.68 0.44 -20.72
C GLY A 30 -11.83 1.63 -21.67
N SER A 31 -11.95 2.85 -21.15
CA SER A 31 -12.03 4.05 -22.00
C SER A 31 -10.75 4.29 -22.79
N MET A 32 -9.58 4.02 -22.21
CA MET A 32 -8.29 4.07 -22.94
C MET A 32 -8.23 3.03 -24.06
N LEU A 33 -8.61 1.78 -23.79
CA LEU A 33 -8.67 0.75 -24.83
C LEU A 33 -9.65 1.10 -25.95
N PHE A 34 -10.81 1.64 -25.58
CA PHE A 34 -11.81 2.11 -26.54
C PHE A 34 -11.27 3.26 -27.41
N ALA A 35 -10.54 4.21 -26.82
CA ALA A 35 -9.90 5.30 -27.56
C ALA A 35 -8.84 4.78 -28.56
N ILE A 36 -8.02 3.81 -28.14
CA ILE A 36 -7.03 3.16 -29.03
C ILE A 36 -7.74 2.42 -30.18
N TRP A 37 -8.92 1.83 -29.94
CA TRP A 37 -9.68 1.16 -30.99
C TRP A 37 -10.23 2.15 -32.01
N LEU A 38 -10.81 3.27 -31.55
CA LEU A 38 -11.42 4.30 -32.39
C LEU A 38 -10.44 5.11 -33.23
N ILE A 39 -9.19 5.27 -32.78
CA ILE A 39 -8.21 6.08 -33.53
C ILE A 39 -8.01 5.49 -34.93
N GLN A 40 -8.11 6.33 -35.97
CA GLN A 40 -7.79 5.93 -37.34
C GLN A 40 -6.28 6.05 -37.50
N GLY A 41 -5.60 4.93 -37.75
CA GLY A 41 -4.16 4.89 -37.81
C GLY A 41 -3.63 3.48 -38.05
N ASP A 42 -2.34 3.41 -38.35
CA ASP A 42 -1.65 2.16 -38.63
C ASP A 42 -1.57 1.25 -37.39
N LEU A 43 -1.50 -0.06 -37.62
CA LEU A 43 -1.51 -1.07 -36.57
C LEU A 43 -0.30 -0.92 -35.63
N TRP A 44 0.86 -0.47 -36.14
CA TRP A 44 2.05 -0.24 -35.33
C TRP A 44 1.85 0.86 -34.29
N MET A 45 1.14 1.95 -34.66
CA MET A 45 0.84 3.04 -33.73
C MET A 45 -0.11 2.58 -32.61
N LYS A 46 -1.14 1.82 -32.96
CA LYS A 46 -2.06 1.24 -31.97
C LYS A 46 -1.34 0.27 -31.03
N GLY A 47 -0.46 -0.56 -31.58
CA GLY A 47 0.37 -1.49 -30.81
C GLY A 47 1.27 -0.78 -29.80
N PHE A 48 1.95 0.29 -30.21
CA PHE A 48 2.79 1.10 -29.32
C PHE A 48 1.99 1.67 -28.14
N LEU A 49 0.83 2.27 -28.41
CA LEU A 49 -0.05 2.82 -27.37
C LEU A 49 -0.57 1.75 -26.43
N PHE A 50 -0.95 0.58 -26.98
CA PHE A 50 -1.44 -0.55 -26.18
C PHE A 50 -0.36 -1.10 -25.24
N ILE A 51 0.86 -1.31 -25.73
CA ILE A 51 1.97 -1.78 -24.91
C ILE A 51 2.29 -0.75 -23.82
N GLY A 52 2.34 0.54 -24.16
CA GLY A 52 2.56 1.63 -23.20
C GLY A 52 1.50 1.67 -22.09
N LEU A 53 0.23 1.53 -22.46
CA LEU A 53 -0.89 1.47 -21.51
C LEU A 53 -0.75 0.27 -20.56
N VAL A 54 -0.57 -0.94 -21.09
CA VAL A 54 -0.47 -2.17 -20.30
C VAL A 54 0.75 -2.14 -19.39
N PHE A 55 1.91 -1.69 -19.90
CA PHE A 55 3.13 -1.61 -19.12
C PHE A 55 3.02 -0.58 -17.98
N THR A 56 2.46 0.59 -18.24
CA THR A 56 2.26 1.64 -17.22
C THR A 56 1.30 1.18 -16.13
N VAL A 57 0.17 0.58 -16.50
CA VAL A 57 -0.81 0.07 -15.52
C VAL A 57 -0.21 -1.09 -14.71
N GLY A 58 0.46 -2.04 -15.36
CA GLY A 58 1.11 -3.17 -14.69
C GLY A 58 2.20 -2.73 -13.71
N SER A 59 3.10 -1.83 -14.14
CA SER A 59 4.16 -1.28 -13.28
C SER A 59 3.62 -0.46 -12.11
N THR A 60 2.52 0.29 -12.29
CA THR A 60 1.85 1.01 -11.20
C THR A 60 1.33 0.05 -10.13
N PHE A 61 0.76 -1.10 -10.53
CA PHE A 61 0.33 -2.12 -9.58
C PHE A 61 1.49 -2.78 -8.84
N SER A 62 2.61 -3.03 -9.50
CA SER A 62 3.82 -3.53 -8.85
C SER A 62 4.36 -2.52 -7.86
N LEU A 63 4.48 -1.25 -8.27
CA LEU A 63 4.94 -0.15 -7.41
C LEU A 63 4.03 0.02 -6.18
N SER A 64 2.71 -0.03 -6.36
CA SER A 64 1.75 0.07 -5.25
C SER A 64 1.89 -1.09 -4.26
N LYS A 65 2.19 -2.31 -4.72
CA LYS A 65 2.46 -3.45 -3.82
C LYS A 65 3.76 -3.21 -3.05
N THR A 66 4.85 -2.91 -3.74
CA THR A 66 6.15 -2.65 -3.11
C THR A 66 6.07 -1.56 -2.05
N LEU A 67 5.30 -0.49 -2.31
CA LEU A 67 5.12 0.59 -1.33
C LEU A 67 4.28 0.14 -0.11
N ARG A 68 3.24 -0.68 -0.31
CA ARG A 68 2.49 -1.28 0.81
C ARG A 68 3.36 -2.23 1.63
N ASP A 69 4.12 -3.08 0.96
CA ASP A 69 5.03 -4.03 1.60
C ASP A 69 6.10 -3.30 2.42
N LEU A 70 6.60 -2.15 1.92
CA LEU A 70 7.55 -1.30 2.65
C LEU A 70 6.89 -0.67 3.89
N HIS A 71 5.71 -0.07 3.76
CA HIS A 71 4.98 0.50 4.90
C HIS A 71 4.64 -0.55 5.98
N GLU A 72 4.28 -1.78 5.58
CA GLU A 72 4.05 -2.88 6.52
C GLU A 72 5.34 -3.30 7.22
N SER A 73 6.44 -3.40 6.47
CA SER A 73 7.76 -3.75 7.01
C SER A 73 8.25 -2.74 8.05
N GLU A 74 8.17 -1.45 7.75
CA GLU A 74 8.54 -0.36 8.68
C GLU A 74 7.72 -0.43 9.98
N ARG A 75 6.40 -0.67 9.87
CA ARG A 75 5.52 -0.80 11.04
C ARG A 75 5.84 -2.03 11.91
N VAL A 76 6.35 -3.10 11.32
CA VAL A 76 6.79 -4.28 12.07
C VAL A 76 8.09 -3.99 12.81
N VAL A 77 9.06 -3.37 12.14
CA VAL A 77 10.35 -3.00 12.75
C VAL A 77 10.15 -2.08 13.94
N ALA A 78 9.34 -1.03 13.79
CA ALA A 78 9.05 -0.09 14.89
C ALA A 78 8.49 -0.78 16.15
N ARG A 79 7.60 -1.77 15.97
CA ARG A 79 7.03 -2.55 17.10
C ARG A 79 8.07 -3.44 17.79
N VAL A 80 9.03 -3.97 17.04
CA VAL A 80 10.13 -4.76 17.61
C VAL A 80 11.09 -3.86 18.39
N ASP A 81 11.40 -2.68 17.86
CA ASP A 81 12.26 -1.71 18.53
C ASP A 81 11.63 -1.19 19.82
N GLU A 82 10.32 -0.88 19.81
CA GLU A 82 9.56 -0.55 21.03
C GLU A 82 9.64 -1.67 22.07
N ALA A 83 9.38 -2.93 21.68
CA ALA A 83 9.44 -4.07 22.61
C ALA A 83 10.86 -4.32 23.16
N ARG A 84 11.90 -4.13 22.34
CA ARG A 84 13.30 -4.23 22.79
C ARG A 84 13.67 -3.10 23.74
N LEU A 85 13.22 -1.88 23.45
CA LEU A 85 13.40 -0.73 24.33
C LEU A 85 12.75 -0.98 25.69
N GLU A 86 11.51 -1.48 25.71
CA GLU A 86 10.80 -1.87 26.93
C GLU A 86 11.58 -2.94 27.73
N GLN A 87 12.14 -3.94 27.06
CA GLN A 87 12.95 -4.96 27.73
C GLN A 87 14.24 -4.38 28.34
N LEU A 88 14.94 -3.50 27.63
CA LEU A 88 16.14 -2.85 28.14
C LEU A 88 15.82 -1.97 29.35
N LEU A 89 14.75 -1.18 29.28
CA LEU A 89 14.26 -0.37 30.40
C LEU A 89 13.84 -1.23 31.60
N ALA A 90 13.23 -2.39 31.36
CA ALA A 90 12.83 -3.30 32.44
C ALA A 90 14.03 -4.01 33.09
N GLN A 91 15.08 -4.32 32.32
CA GLN A 91 16.31 -4.93 32.85
C GLN A 91 17.18 -3.91 33.59
N HIS A 92 17.25 -2.68 33.10
CA HIS A 92 17.95 -1.57 33.73
C HIS A 92 16.91 -0.57 34.24
N ASP A 93 16.33 -0.86 35.41
CA ASP A 93 15.40 0.02 36.10
C ASP A 93 16.16 1.00 37.03
N PRO A 94 16.49 2.22 36.58
CA PRO A 94 17.14 3.23 37.42
C PRO A 94 16.20 3.83 38.48
N LEU A 95 14.91 3.45 38.51
CA LEU A 95 13.90 4.01 39.41
C LEU A 95 13.58 3.12 40.61
N LYS A 96 14.27 1.99 40.80
CA LYS A 96 14.17 1.23 42.04
C LYS A 96 14.81 2.05 43.18
N PRO A 97 14.04 2.63 44.11
CA PRO A 97 14.65 3.35 45.22
C PRO A 97 15.36 2.31 46.09
N ALA A 98 16.66 2.53 46.32
CA ALA A 98 17.35 1.88 47.42
C ALA A 98 16.59 2.27 48.69
N ILE A 99 15.98 1.27 49.33
CA ILE A 99 15.41 1.41 50.67
C ILE A 99 16.53 1.81 51.63
#